data_AF-A0A1R3HL67-F1
#
_entry.id   AF-A0A1R3HL67-F1
#
_cell.length_a   1.000
_cell.length_b   1.000
_cell.length_c   1.000
_cell.angle_alpha   90.00
_cell.angle_beta   90.00
_cell.angle_gamma   90.00
#
_symmetry.space_group_name_H-M   'P 1'
#
loop_
_entity.id
_entity.type
_entity.pdbx_description
1 polymer ?
#
loop_
_entity_poly.entity_id
_entity_poly.type
_entity_poly.pdbx_seq_one_letter_code
_entity_poly.pdbx_strand_id
1 'polypeptide(L)' 'AGGEGSLKPEQCQGACDVRCSATSHKSECQFFCNYCCQKCLCVPSGTYGHKEECPCYNNLKTQEGKP' A
#
# COMPACT_ATOMS: atom_id res chain seq x y z
N ALA A 1 3.30 6.63 8.82
CA ALA A 1 3.61 5.23 9.16
C ALA A 1 2.68 4.86 10.30
N GLY A 2 1.67 4.05 10.03
CA GLY A 2 0.63 3.71 10.99
C GLY A 2 0.15 2.30 10.70
N GLY A 3 -0.10 1.53 11.74
CA GLY A 3 -0.56 0.15 11.62
C GLY A 3 -1.93 0.02 10.93
N GLU A 4 -2.41 -1.20 10.80
CA GLU A 4 -3.67 -1.51 10.12
C GLU A 4 -4.85 -0.67 10.59
N GLY A 5 -5.66 -0.19 9.65
CA GLY A 5 -6.84 0.63 9.95
C GLY A 5 -6.54 2.08 10.36
N SER A 6 -5.27 2.51 10.33
CA SER A 6 -4.88 3.88 10.72
C SER A 6 -5.24 4.95 9.68
N LEU A 7 -5.56 4.57 8.43
CA LEU A 7 -5.89 5.50 7.35
C LEU A 7 -7.39 5.55 7.06
N LYS A 8 -7.86 6.72 6.64
CA LYS A 8 -9.15 6.87 5.93
C LYS A 8 -8.95 6.65 4.43
N PRO A 9 -9.99 6.24 3.67
CA PRO A 9 -9.88 6.06 2.22
C PRO A 9 -9.31 7.28 1.46
N GLU A 10 -9.64 8.48 1.91
CA GLU A 10 -9.16 9.75 1.33
C GLU A 10 -7.65 9.97 1.53
N GLN A 11 -7.05 9.34 2.54
CA GLN A 11 -5.63 9.47 2.87
C GLN A 11 -4.76 8.48 2.08
N CYS A 12 -5.37 7.51 1.39
CA CYS A 12 -4.65 6.49 0.64
C CYS A 12 -3.78 7.10 -0.47
N GLN A 13 -4.30 8.10 -1.20
CA GLN A 13 -3.57 8.70 -2.32
C GLN A 13 -2.22 9.28 -1.85
N GLY A 14 -2.24 10.13 -0.82
CA GLY A 14 -1.02 10.76 -0.31
C GLY A 14 -0.05 9.75 0.32
N ALA A 15 -0.56 8.73 1.02
CA ALA A 15 0.29 7.66 1.56
C ALA A 15 0.97 6.85 0.46
N CYS A 16 0.24 6.54 -0.62
CA CYS A 16 0.76 5.82 -1.77
C CYS A 16 1.74 6.64 -2.61
N ASP A 17 1.56 7.96 -2.69
CA ASP A 17 2.51 8.86 -3.35
C ASP A 17 3.88 8.81 -2.67
N VAL A 18 3.90 8.80 -1.33
CA VAL A 18 5.15 8.62 -0.57
C VAL A 18 5.71 7.22 -0.80
N ARG A 19 4.88 6.18 -0.66
CA ARG A 19 5.31 4.77 -0.81
C ARG A 19 5.93 4.48 -2.18
N CYS A 20 5.40 5.07 -3.24
CA CYS A 20 5.82 4.85 -4.62
C CYS A 20 6.83 5.90 -5.14
N SER A 21 7.28 6.83 -4.29
CA SER A 21 8.16 7.95 -4.71
C SER A 21 9.50 7.52 -5.31
N ALA A 22 10.06 6.38 -4.88
CA ALA A 22 11.39 5.91 -5.26
C ALA A 22 11.40 4.87 -6.41
N THR A 23 10.24 4.42 -6.90
CA THR A 23 10.18 3.45 -8.02
C THR A 23 10.15 4.15 -9.38
N SER A 24 10.71 3.50 -10.40
CA SER A 24 10.55 3.89 -11.81
C SER A 24 9.14 3.54 -12.35
N HIS A 25 8.49 2.53 -11.77
CA HIS A 25 7.14 2.06 -12.15
C HIS A 25 6.06 2.75 -11.30
N LYS A 26 6.01 4.09 -11.36
CA LYS A 26 5.16 4.89 -10.48
C LYS A 26 3.68 4.57 -10.66
N SER A 27 3.21 4.46 -11.90
CA SER A 27 1.81 4.24 -12.22
C SER A 27 1.30 2.90 -11.68
N GLU A 28 2.04 1.82 -11.93
CA GLU A 28 1.69 0.48 -11.45
C GLU A 28 1.76 0.42 -9.92
N CYS A 29 2.80 0.99 -9.31
CA CYS A 29 2.91 1.06 -7.86
C CYS A 29 1.73 1.81 -7.23
N GLN A 30 1.37 2.98 -7.76
CA GLN A 30 0.23 3.77 -7.25
C GLN A 30 -1.08 3.00 -7.40
N PHE A 31 -1.30 2.31 -8.52
CA PHE A 31 -2.51 1.52 -8.75
C PHE A 31 -2.68 0.42 -7.69
N PHE A 32 -1.66 -0.42 -7.51
CA PHE A 32 -1.73 -1.52 -6.54
C PHE A 32 -1.73 -1.01 -5.09
N CYS A 33 -0.93 0.02 -4.79
CA CYS A 33 -0.93 0.60 -3.45
C CYS A 33 -2.30 1.15 -3.06
N ASN A 34 -2.95 1.92 -3.95
CA ASN A 34 -4.28 2.47 -3.66
C ASN A 34 -5.33 1.36 -3.53
N TYR A 35 -5.28 0.34 -4.39
CA TYR A 35 -6.16 -0.82 -4.27
C TYR A 35 -6.04 -1.52 -2.91
N CYS A 36 -4.81 -1.80 -2.47
CA CYS A 36 -4.55 -2.42 -1.18
C CYS A 36 -4.95 -1.48 -0.02
N CYS A 37 -4.64 -0.18 -0.12
CA CYS A 37 -5.00 0.79 0.91
C CYS A 37 -6.52 0.95 1.06
N GLN A 38 -7.29 1.00 -0.03
CA GLN A 38 -8.74 1.12 0.07
C GLN A 38 -9.39 -0.10 0.73
N LYS A 39 -8.78 -1.28 0.62
CA LYS A 39 -9.25 -2.50 1.28
C LYS A 39 -8.80 -2.61 2.74
N CYS A 40 -7.53 -2.29 2.99
CA CYS A 40 -6.88 -2.57 4.28
C CYS A 40 -6.72 -1.33 5.17
N LEU A 41 -7.02 -0.15 4.63
CA LEU A 41 -6.92 1.15 5.29
C LEU A 41 -5.54 1.35 5.95
N CYS A 42 -4.49 0.90 5.25
CA CYS A 42 -3.11 0.88 5.72
C CYS A 42 -2.14 0.93 4.53
N VAL A 43 -1.02 1.65 4.70
CA VAL A 43 0.11 1.66 3.77
C VAL A 43 1.40 1.53 4.58
N PRO A 44 2.26 0.54 4.27
CA PRO A 44 3.55 0.34 4.94
C PRO A 44 4.45 1.58 4.90
N SER A 45 5.23 1.79 5.96
CA SER A 45 6.20 2.87 6.04
C SER A 45 7.33 2.75 5.02
N GLY A 46 7.95 3.89 4.68
CA GLY A 46 9.04 3.96 3.72
C GLY A 46 8.62 3.65 2.28
N THR A 47 9.60 3.50 1.38
CA THR A 47 9.38 3.23 -0.05
C THR A 47 9.61 1.75 -0.42
N TYR A 48 10.09 0.94 0.52
CA TYR A 48 10.41 -0.47 0.34
C TYR A 48 10.25 -1.22 1.67
N GLY A 49 9.99 -2.53 1.65
CA GLY A 49 9.89 -3.36 2.86
C GLY A 49 8.68 -3.04 3.77
N HIS A 50 8.76 -3.38 5.05
CA HIS A 50 7.81 -3.01 6.11
C HIS A 50 6.37 -3.49 5.93
N LYS A 51 6.16 -4.48 5.07
CA LYS A 51 4.81 -4.98 4.78
C LYS A 51 4.16 -5.60 6.02
N GLU A 52 4.95 -6.09 6.97
CA GLU A 52 4.53 -6.59 8.28
C GLU A 52 3.84 -5.55 9.17
N GLU A 53 3.98 -4.24 8.88
CA GLU A 53 3.21 -3.17 9.55
C GLU A 53 1.73 -3.20 9.16
N CYS A 54 1.42 -3.72 7.97
CA CYS A 54 0.09 -3.84 7.41
C CYS A 54 -0.20 -5.28 6.94
N PRO A 55 -0.43 -6.26 7.84
CA PRO A 55 -0.70 -7.67 7.48
C PRO A 55 -1.71 -7.90 6.34
N CYS A 56 -2.82 -7.17 6.29
CA CYS A 56 -3.82 -7.21 5.22
C CYS A 56 -3.22 -6.79 3.88
N TYR A 57 -2.45 -5.69 3.85
CA TYR A 57 -1.73 -5.23 2.66
C TYR A 57 -0.71 -6.28 2.21
N ASN A 58 -0.01 -6.92 3.16
CA ASN A 58 1.02 -7.92 2.87
C ASN A 58 0.46 -9.22 2.30
N ASN A 59 -0.69 -9.66 2.80
CA ASN A 59 -1.30 -10.94 2.46
C ASN A 59 -2.26 -10.86 1.26
N LEU A 60 -2.55 -9.65 0.77
CA LEU A 60 -3.41 -9.46 -0.38
C LEU A 60 -2.74 -10.05 -1.63
N LYS A 61 -3.44 -10.95 -2.31
CA LYS A 61 -2.98 -11.56 -3.57
C LYS A 61 -3.92 -11.19 -4.70
N THR A 62 -3.40 -11.13 -5.92
CA THR A 62 -4.22 -11.07 -7.13
C THR A 62 -5.01 -12.36 -7.30
N GLN A 63 -5.98 -12.37 -8.22
CA GLN A 63 -6.73 -13.59 -8.56
C GLN A 63 -5.81 -14.72 -9.08
N GLU A 64 -4.66 -14.36 -9.66
CA GLU A 64 -3.61 -15.29 -10.09
C GLU A 64 -2.68 -15.74 -8.94
N GLY A 65 -2.95 -15.32 -7.70
CA GLY A 65 -2.19 -15.70 -6.51
C GLY A 65 -0.86 -14.96 -6.34
N LYS A 66 -0.59 -13.92 -7.14
CA LYS A 66 0.65 -13.13 -7.06
C LYS A 66 0.52 -12.01 -6.00
N PRO A 67 1.61 -11.68 -5.26
CA PRO A 67 1.66 -10.54 -4.35
C PRO A 67 1.68 -9.18 -5.06
#